data_AF-A0A957TK64-F1
#
_entry.id   AF-A0A957TK64-F1
#
_cell.length_a   1.000
_cell.length_b   1.000
_cell.length_c   1.000
_cell.angle_alpha   90.00
_cell.angle_beta   90.00
_cell.angle_gamma   90.00
#
_symmetry.space_group_name_H-M   'P 1'
#
loop_
_entity.id
_entity.type
_entity.pdbx_description
1 polymer ?
#
loop_
_entity_poly.entity_id
_entity_poly.type
_entity_poly.pdbx_seq_one_letter_code
_entity_poly.pdbx_strand_id
1 'polypeptide(L)'
;MMQWNETTQAHFNELRYKELSGNLTEEEREELAQLVAVILADEAEYLVPAIAQMQNERDALREQVDELQQENVHLARIIIQQEQLVQDAKRWLDEFERRHSVLQRAYAQVVNQAA
;
A
#
# COMPACT_ATOMS: atom_id res chain seq x y z
N MET A 1 19.25 -15.98 -32.91
CA MET A 1 19.66 -15.77 -31.50
C MET A 1 20.98 -16.48 -31.31
N MET A 2 22.04 -15.74 -31.02
CA MET A 2 23.33 -16.35 -30.66
C MET A 2 23.16 -16.98 -29.27
N GLN A 3 23.45 -18.27 -29.14
CA GLN A 3 23.27 -18.96 -27.86
C GLN A 3 24.48 -18.67 -26.97
N TRP A 4 24.29 -17.83 -25.94
CA TRP A 4 25.35 -17.52 -24.97
C TRP A 4 25.85 -18.80 -24.30
N ASN A 5 27.14 -19.09 -24.45
CA ASN A 5 27.78 -20.30 -23.91
C ASN A 5 29.22 -19.99 -23.48
N GLU A 6 29.92 -20.97 -22.91
CA GLU A 6 31.30 -20.81 -22.41
C GLU A 6 32.27 -20.29 -23.47
N THR A 7 32.10 -20.70 -24.73
CA THR A 7 32.93 -20.24 -25.85
C THR A 7 32.67 -18.77 -26.17
N THR A 8 31.40 -18.36 -26.22
CA THR A 8 31.02 -16.95 -26.44
C THR A 8 31.47 -16.05 -25.29
N GLN A 9 31.37 -16.56 -24.05
CA GLN A 9 31.85 -15.87 -22.85
C GLN A 9 33.37 -15.67 -22.88
N ALA A 10 34.13 -16.71 -23.25
CA ALA A 10 35.58 -16.65 -23.36
C ALA A 10 36.01 -15.62 -24.43
N HIS A 11 35.33 -15.63 -25.59
CA HIS A 11 35.55 -14.68 -26.67
C HIS A 11 35.24 -13.24 -26.26
N PHE A 12 34.09 -13.02 -25.61
CA PHE A 12 33.73 -11.71 -25.05
C PHE A 12 34.78 -11.21 -24.05
N ASN A 13 35.27 -12.08 -23.17
CA ASN A 13 36.30 -11.73 -22.20
C ASN A 13 37.63 -11.37 -22.88
N GLU A 14 38.00 -12.05 -23.96
CA GLU A 14 39.18 -11.72 -24.76
C GLU A 14 39.06 -10.34 -25.41
N LEU A 15 37.91 -10.04 -26.04
CA LEU A 15 37.64 -8.73 -26.63
C LEU A 15 37.65 -7.61 -25.57
N ARG A 16 37.08 -7.86 -24.38
CA ARG A 16 37.14 -6.91 -23.25
C ARG A 16 38.57 -6.68 -22.76
N TYR A 17 39.40 -7.71 -22.74
CA TYR A 17 40.81 -7.58 -22.37
C TYR A 17 41.61 -6.78 -23.42
N LYS A 18 41.34 -6.99 -24.70
CA LYS A 18 41.92 -6.20 -25.80
C LYS A 18 41.46 -4.73 -25.76
N GLU A 19 40.20 -4.48 -25.44
CA GLU A 19 39.66 -3.13 -25.24
C GLU A 19 40.39 -2.40 -24.09
N LEU A 20 40.54 -3.05 -22.94
CA LEU A 20 41.23 -2.49 -21.77
C LEU A 20 42.72 -2.23 -22.02
N SER A 21 43.34 -3.04 -22.87
CA SER A 21 44.75 -2.88 -23.27
C SER A 21 44.96 -1.90 -24.43
N GLY A 22 43.88 -1.35 -25.00
CA GLY A 22 43.94 -0.39 -26.11
C GLY A 22 44.34 -1.01 -27.46
N ASN A 23 44.31 -2.33 -27.59
CA ASN A 23 44.75 -3.07 -28.78
C ASN A 23 43.59 -3.58 -29.64
N LEU A 24 42.37 -3.09 -29.40
CA LEU A 24 41.17 -3.50 -30.12
C LEU A 24 41.16 -2.92 -31.53
N THR A 25 40.97 -3.76 -32.55
CA THR A 25 40.76 -3.28 -33.92
C THR A 25 39.33 -2.72 -34.09
N GLU A 26 39.07 -2.07 -35.24
CA GLU A 26 37.73 -1.55 -35.51
C GLU A 26 36.72 -2.69 -35.71
N GLU A 27 37.13 -3.78 -36.36
CA GLU A 27 36.28 -4.97 -36.52
C GLU A 27 35.98 -5.63 -35.17
N GLU A 28 36.98 -5.77 -34.31
CA GLU A 28 36.82 -6.31 -32.95
C GLU A 28 35.95 -5.40 -32.06
N ARG A 29 35.99 -4.08 -32.29
CA ARG A 29 35.13 -3.10 -31.62
C ARG A 29 33.66 -3.27 -32.02
N GLU A 30 33.40 -3.43 -33.31
CA GLU A 30 32.05 -3.66 -33.81
C GLU A 30 31.49 -4.99 -33.30
N GLU A 31 32.32 -6.05 -33.28
CA GLU A 31 31.97 -7.35 -32.72
C GLU A 31 31.65 -7.28 -31.22
N LEU A 32 32.49 -6.59 -30.43
CA LEU A 32 32.24 -6.38 -29.01
C LEU A 32 30.93 -5.61 -28.78
N ALA A 33 30.66 -4.57 -29.58
CA ALA A 33 29.42 -3.81 -29.49
C ALA A 33 28.18 -4.68 -29.80
N GLN A 34 28.28 -5.58 -30.78
CA GLN A 34 27.21 -6.54 -31.09
C GLN A 34 26.98 -7.52 -29.93
N LEU A 35 28.04 -8.07 -29.34
CA LEU A 35 27.93 -8.96 -28.18
C LEU A 35 27.28 -8.25 -26.97
N VAL A 36 27.68 -7.01 -26.68
CA VAL A 36 27.06 -6.20 -25.63
C VAL A 36 25.57 -5.95 -25.93
N ALA A 37 25.22 -5.62 -27.17
CA ALA A 37 23.84 -5.38 -27.55
C ALA A 37 22.96 -6.63 -27.38
N VAL A 38 23.49 -7.82 -27.67
CA VAL A 38 22.79 -9.09 -27.43
C VAL A 38 22.55 -9.32 -25.94
N ILE A 39 23.56 -9.13 -25.09
CA ILE A 39 23.41 -9.30 -23.63
C ILE A 39 22.36 -8.32 -23.09
N LEU A 40 22.42 -7.05 -23.50
CA LEU A 40 21.47 -6.03 -23.06
C LEU A 40 20.04 -6.31 -23.55
N ALA A 41 19.88 -6.87 -24.75
CA ALA A 41 18.59 -7.26 -25.28
C ALA A 41 17.98 -8.43 -24.48
N ASP A 42 18.78 -9.46 -24.19
CA ASP A 42 18.36 -10.58 -23.36
C ASP A 42 18.01 -10.10 -21.93
N GLU A 43 18.87 -9.27 -21.32
CA GLU A 43 18.62 -8.70 -19.99
C GLU A 43 17.32 -7.86 -19.97
N ALA A 44 17.08 -7.04 -21.01
CA ALA A 44 15.85 -6.28 -21.14
C ALA A 44 14.61 -7.17 -21.30
N GLU A 45 14.71 -8.27 -22.04
CA GLU A 45 13.61 -9.24 -22.22
C GLU A 45 13.17 -9.85 -20.88
N TYR A 46 14.11 -10.10 -19.97
CA TYR A 46 13.79 -10.61 -18.64
C TYR A 46 13.40 -9.53 -17.62
N LEU A 47 14.14 -8.41 -17.57
CA LEU A 47 13.97 -7.40 -16.52
C LEU A 47 12.79 -6.47 -16.78
N VAL A 48 12.52 -6.08 -18.02
CA VAL A 48 11.43 -5.14 -18.32
C VAL A 48 10.07 -5.68 -17.88
N PRO A 49 9.68 -6.93 -18.19
CA PRO A 49 8.42 -7.48 -17.72
C PRO A 49 8.36 -7.61 -16.20
N ALA A 50 9.45 -8.03 -15.57
CA ALA A 50 9.52 -8.17 -14.10
C ALA A 50 9.35 -6.81 -13.40
N ILE A 51 10.02 -5.77 -13.89
CA ILE A 51 9.89 -4.41 -13.37
C ILE A 51 8.46 -3.89 -13.58
N ALA A 52 7.88 -4.12 -14.75
CA ALA A 52 6.49 -3.72 -15.04
C ALA A 52 5.50 -4.42 -14.09
N GLN A 53 5.69 -5.72 -13.83
CA GLN A 53 4.88 -6.46 -12.87
C GLN A 53 5.01 -5.87 -11.46
N MET A 54 6.24 -5.62 -10.99
CA MET A 54 6.47 -5.03 -9.66
C MET A 54 5.84 -3.64 -9.53
N GLN A 55 5.85 -2.83 -10.60
CA GLN A 55 5.20 -1.53 -10.61
C GLN A 55 3.68 -1.65 -10.50
N ASN A 56 3.09 -2.57 -11.26
CA ASN A 56 1.64 -2.83 -11.20
C ASN A 56 1.22 -3.34 -9.81
N GLU A 57 1.99 -4.25 -9.21
CA GLU A 57 1.73 -4.75 -7.86
C GLU A 57 1.83 -3.64 -6.81
N ARG A 58 2.87 -2.79 -6.90
CA ARG A 58 3.02 -1.63 -6.03
C ARG A 58 1.82 -0.68 -6.13
N ASP A 59 1.37 -0.40 -7.36
CA ASP A 59 0.28 0.55 -7.59
C ASP A 59 -1.06 -0.02 -7.10
N ALA A 60 -1.31 -1.32 -7.30
CA ALA A 60 -2.47 -2.02 -6.75
C ALA A 60 -2.47 -2.04 -5.21
N LEU A 61 -1.32 -2.29 -4.58
CA LEU A 61 -1.19 -2.25 -3.13
C LEU A 61 -1.40 -0.83 -2.58
N ARG A 62 -0.95 0.19 -3.31
CA ARG A 62 -1.16 1.58 -2.93
C ARG A 62 -2.65 1.95 -2.96
N GLU A 63 -3.37 1.54 -4.01
CA GLU A 63 -4.82 1.74 -4.10
C GLU A 63 -5.55 1.07 -2.94
N GLN A 64 -5.20 -0.19 -2.61
CA GLN A 64 -5.77 -0.89 -1.45
C GLN A 64 -5.50 -0.17 -0.12
N VAL A 65 -4.30 0.38 0.06
CA VAL A 65 -3.98 1.16 1.27
C VAL A 65 -4.82 2.42 1.34
N ASP A 66 -4.99 3.13 0.22
CA ASP A 66 -5.80 4.35 0.18
C ASP A 66 -7.29 4.05 0.46
N GLU A 67 -7.83 2.95 -0.06
CA GLU A 67 -9.18 2.47 0.25
C GLU A 67 -9.36 2.14 1.74
N LEU A 68 -8.44 1.36 2.32
CA LEU A 68 -8.49 0.99 3.74
C LEU A 68 -8.34 2.22 4.66
N GLN A 69 -7.57 3.23 4.25
CA GLN A 69 -7.48 4.49 5.00
C GLN A 69 -8.81 5.25 4.99
N GLN A 70 -9.48 5.32 3.85
CA GLN A 70 -10.80 5.94 3.75
C GLN A 70 -11.84 5.21 4.59
N GLU A 71 -11.85 3.88 4.57
CA GLU A 71 -12.72 3.07 5.41
C GLU A 71 -12.45 3.31 6.90
N ASN A 72 -11.18 3.35 7.32
CA ASN A 72 -10.82 3.66 8.70
C ASN A 72 -11.30 5.05 9.15
N VAL A 73 -11.17 6.06 8.30
CA VAL A 73 -11.69 7.42 8.59
C VAL A 73 -13.21 7.39 8.74
N HIS A 74 -13.91 6.61 7.91
CA HIS A 74 -15.35 6.45 8.01
C HIS A 74 -15.78 5.75 9.31
N LEU A 75 -15.12 4.63 9.64
CA LEU A 75 -15.38 3.88 10.88
C LEU A 75 -15.10 4.72 12.13
N ALA A 76 -13.99 5.47 12.14
CA ALA A 76 -13.66 6.38 13.24
C ALA A 76 -14.77 7.43 13.44
N ARG A 77 -15.33 7.98 12.35
CA ARG A 77 -16.47 8.91 12.43
C ARG A 77 -17.71 8.23 13.02
N ILE A 78 -18.03 7.01 12.61
CA ILE A 78 -19.17 6.26 13.15
C ILE A 78 -18.99 6.02 14.64
N ILE A 79 -17.80 5.63 15.09
CA ILE A 79 -17.51 5.41 16.52
C ILE A 79 -17.77 6.68 17.33
N ILE A 80 -17.24 7.82 16.88
CA ILE A 80 -17.47 9.11 17.56
C ILE A 80 -18.97 9.44 17.64
N GLN A 81 -19.73 9.20 16.56
CA GLN A 81 -21.18 9.42 16.56
C GLN A 81 -21.91 8.49 17.53
N GLN A 82 -21.53 7.21 17.58
CA GLN A 82 -22.11 6.25 18.53
C GLN A 82 -21.81 6.62 19.98
N GLU A 83 -20.58 7.03 20.27
CA GLU A 83 -20.21 7.50 21.60
C GLU A 83 -21.05 8.72 22.02
N GLN A 84 -21.25 9.68 21.11
CA GLN A 84 -22.12 10.84 21.37
C GLN A 84 -23.57 10.41 21.66
N LEU A 85 -24.14 9.53 20.84
CA LEU A 85 -25.50 9.03 21.03
C LEU A 85 -25.66 8.29 22.36
N VAL A 86 -24.66 7.49 22.76
CA VAL A 86 -24.67 6.80 24.06
C VAL A 86 -24.62 7.82 25.21
N GLN A 87 -23.81 8.87 25.11
CA GLN A 87 -23.78 9.92 26.13
C GLN A 87 -25.08 10.71 26.19
N ASP A 88 -25.71 10.98 25.05
CA ASP A 88 -27.01 11.64 24.97
C ASP A 88 -28.11 10.80 25.62
N ALA A 89 -28.15 9.50 25.32
CA ALA A 89 -29.09 8.57 25.91
C ALA A 89 -28.95 8.48 27.43
N LYS A 90 -27.70 8.43 27.94
CA LYS A 90 -27.42 8.45 29.39
C LYS A 90 -27.95 9.73 30.04
N ARG A 91 -27.64 10.89 29.46
CA ARG A 91 -28.13 12.19 29.96
C ARG A 91 -29.66 12.26 29.99
N TRP A 92 -30.31 11.71 28.96
CA TRP A 92 -31.76 11.67 28.88
C TRP A 92 -32.37 10.75 29.95
N LEU A 93 -31.77 9.58 30.19
CA LEU A 93 -32.18 8.67 31.26
C LEU A 93 -32.05 9.32 32.64
N ASP A 94 -30.92 9.97 32.93
CA ASP A 94 -30.70 10.65 34.21
C ASP A 94 -31.75 11.74 34.46
N GLU A 95 -32.06 12.53 33.42
CA GLU A 95 -33.09 13.58 33.50
C GLU A 95 -34.50 12.99 33.67
N PHE A 96 -34.79 11.89 32.97
CA PHE A 96 -36.06 11.19 33.10
C PHE A 96 -36.25 10.65 34.52
N GLU A 97 -35.23 9.97 35.07
CA GLU A 97 -35.24 9.45 36.45
C GLU A 97 -35.44 10.57 37.46
N ARG A 98 -34.71 11.68 37.30
CA ARG A 98 -34.87 12.86 38.17
C ARG A 98 -36.29 13.40 38.16
N ARG A 99 -36.90 13.55 36.98
CA ARG A 99 -38.29 14.01 36.84
C ARG A 99 -39.26 13.03 37.47
N HIS A 100 -39.07 11.74 37.24
CA HIS A 100 -39.89 10.69 37.81
C HIS A 100 -39.85 10.73 39.35
N SER A 101 -38.67 10.86 39.96
CA SER A 101 -38.54 10.99 41.42
C SER A 101 -39.17 12.26 41.99
N VAL A 102 -39.17 13.37 41.25
CA VAL A 102 -39.89 14.60 41.66
C VAL A 102 -41.39 14.37 41.64
N LEU A 103 -41.92 13.79 40.55
CA LEU A 103 -43.34 13.49 40.41
C LEU A 103 -43.83 12.50 41.47
N GLN A 104 -43.06 11.44 41.76
CA GLN A 104 -43.39 10.49 42.81
C GLN A 104 -43.48 11.16 44.19
N ARG A 105 -42.54 12.05 44.52
CA ARG A 105 -42.57 12.80 45.79
C ARG A 105 -43.77 13.74 45.86
N ALA A 106 -44.08 14.46 44.78
CA ALA A 106 -45.24 15.34 44.72
C ALA A 106 -46.55 14.55 44.87
N TYR A 107 -46.67 13.40 44.19
CA TYR A 107 -47.82 12.52 44.31
C TYR A 107 -48.00 12.01 45.75
N ALA A 108 -46.93 11.52 46.38
CA ALA A 108 -46.98 11.06 47.77
C ALA A 108 -47.39 12.17 48.74
N GLN A 109 -46.95 13.42 48.52
CA GLN A 109 -47.36 14.56 49.32
C GLN A 109 -48.86 14.86 49.19
N VAL A 110 -49.39 14.85 47.97
CA VAL A 110 -50.84 15.10 47.73
C VAL A 110 -51.68 14.00 48.36
N VAL A 111 -51.30 12.74 48.21
CA VAL A 111 -52.03 11.60 48.79
C VAL A 111 -52.01 11.63 50.32
N ASN A 112 -50.87 11.96 50.93
CA ASN A 112 -50.75 12.06 52.40
C ASN A 112 -51.44 13.29 53.00
N GLN A 113 -51.75 14.33 52.20
CA GLN A 113 -52.54 15.49 52.64
C GLN A 113 -54.05 15.29 52.48
N ALA A 114 -54.46 14.29 51.69
CA ALA A 114 -55.86 13.95 51.45
C ALA A 114 -56.39 12.82 52.35
N ALA A 115 -55.53 12.24 53.19
CA ALA A 115 -55.84 11.21 54.19
C ALA A 115 -55.86 11.83 55.60
#